data_AF-A0A931FWA7-F1
#
_entry.id   AF-A0A931FWA7-F1
#
_cell.length_a   1.000
_cell.length_b   1.000
_cell.length_c   1.000
_cell.angle_alpha   90.00
_cell.angle_beta   90.00
_cell.angle_gamma   90.00
#
_symmetry.space_group_name_H-M   'P 1'
#
loop_
_entity.id
_entity.type
_entity.pdbx_description
1 polymer ?
#
loop_
_entity_poly.entity_id
_entity_poly.type
_entity_poly.pdbx_seq_one_letter_code
_entity_poly.pdbx_strand_id
1 'polypeptide(L)'
;MNKIYHINGRHHVKSISNGLKILPWFPVALAVGYLGGFTSSILDPGFLKVLIIYNSICFLPALLLHVTYYFANRDTKLEIEPGGRSITITNSNGEYCLQIDDIRKVERVIYSDYKLPKWQQNWTPMPWRNYGYLKLITTDDKMFLLTSLLLDPLKPPIHPTVTKYSYIPFLEDRIEKEPTIEELKEYQRVEIEAYKAKFQNHTEEELKKKTIANGFKKEATIAANELLEERKTIANNTYSA
;
A
#
# COMPACT_ATOMS: atom_id res chain seq x y z
N MET A 1 -21.54 -16.82 -19.32
CA MET A 1 -20.66 -17.85 -18.76
C MET A 1 -19.97 -17.29 -17.53
N ASN A 2 -20.01 -17.99 -16.40
CA ASN A 2 -19.37 -17.56 -15.16
C ASN A 2 -17.86 -17.45 -15.37
N LYS A 3 -17.24 -16.43 -14.77
CA LYS A 3 -15.78 -16.32 -14.73
C LYS A 3 -15.28 -17.05 -13.49
N ILE A 4 -14.43 -18.04 -13.68
CA ILE A 4 -13.88 -18.87 -12.60
C ILE A 4 -12.40 -18.52 -12.43
N TYR A 5 -12.01 -18.20 -11.20
CA TYR A 5 -10.66 -17.89 -10.77
C TYR A 5 -10.20 -18.95 -9.77
N HIS A 6 -9.01 -19.49 -9.99
CA HIS A 6 -8.34 -20.44 -9.11
C HIS A 6 -6.83 -20.23 -9.29
N ILE A 7 -6.02 -20.66 -8.33
CA ILE A 7 -4.57 -20.61 -8.49
C ILE A 7 -4.17 -21.43 -9.72
N ASN A 8 -3.48 -20.78 -10.65
CA ASN A 8 -2.99 -21.41 -11.88
C ASN A 8 -1.50 -21.05 -12.06
N GLY A 9 -0.71 -21.96 -12.65
CA GLY A 9 0.70 -21.75 -13.01
C GLY A 9 0.98 -20.42 -13.70
N ARG A 10 0.05 -19.91 -14.53
CA ARG A 10 0.18 -18.57 -15.15
C ARG A 10 0.33 -17.44 -14.13
N HIS A 11 -0.41 -17.50 -13.03
CA HIS A 11 -0.34 -16.50 -11.96
C HIS A 11 0.95 -16.61 -11.14
N HIS A 12 1.47 -17.83 -10.95
CA HIS A 12 2.80 -18.03 -10.36
C HIS A 12 3.90 -17.39 -11.20
N VAL A 13 3.93 -17.71 -12.50
CA VAL A 13 4.92 -17.15 -13.43
C VAL A 13 4.82 -15.63 -13.49
N LYS A 14 3.60 -15.08 -13.59
CA LYS A 14 3.40 -13.63 -13.63
C LYS A 14 3.90 -12.95 -12.35
N SER A 15 3.61 -13.51 -11.17
CA SER A 15 4.01 -12.94 -9.89
C SER A 15 5.53 -12.96 -9.70
N ILE A 16 6.21 -14.03 -10.13
CA ILE A 16 7.67 -14.17 -10.02
C ILE A 16 8.41 -13.48 -11.18
N SER A 17 7.74 -13.18 -12.30
CA SER A 17 8.37 -12.67 -13.53
C SER A 17 9.26 -11.44 -13.34
N ASN A 18 8.92 -10.52 -12.43
CA ASN A 18 9.79 -9.37 -12.15
C ASN A 18 11.06 -9.77 -11.41
N GLY A 19 10.98 -10.73 -10.49
CA GLY A 19 12.16 -11.36 -9.89
C GLY A 19 13.05 -12.00 -10.96
N LEU A 20 12.45 -12.77 -11.88
CA LEU A 20 13.20 -13.40 -12.97
C LEU A 20 13.87 -12.38 -13.91
N LYS A 21 13.29 -11.20 -14.12
CA LYS A 21 13.91 -10.12 -14.93
C LYS A 21 15.13 -9.50 -14.25
N ILE A 22 15.23 -9.60 -12.93
CA ILE A 22 16.37 -9.06 -12.16
C ILE A 22 17.54 -10.05 -12.18
N LEU A 23 17.27 -11.36 -12.22
CA LEU A 23 18.31 -12.39 -12.20
C LEU A 23 19.38 -12.21 -13.29
N PRO A 24 19.09 -11.86 -14.56
CA PRO A 24 20.11 -11.62 -15.58
C PRO A 24 21.04 -10.43 -15.29
N TRP A 25 20.64 -9.48 -14.45
CA TRP A 25 21.53 -8.37 -14.09
C TRP A 25 22.71 -8.82 -13.23
N PHE A 26 22.59 -9.96 -12.55
CA PHE A 26 23.66 -10.57 -11.78
C PHE A 26 24.86 -10.99 -12.64
N PRO A 27 24.72 -11.87 -13.66
CA PRO A 27 25.83 -12.22 -14.53
C PRO A 27 26.32 -11.02 -15.35
N VAL A 28 25.46 -10.05 -15.68
CA VAL A 28 25.88 -8.80 -16.33
C VAL A 28 26.82 -8.00 -15.43
N ALA A 29 26.49 -7.81 -14.15
CA ALA A 29 27.35 -7.12 -13.20
C ALA A 29 28.70 -7.84 -13.03
N LEU A 30 28.69 -9.17 -12.94
CA LEU A 30 29.91 -9.99 -12.90
C LEU A 30 30.75 -9.83 -14.18
N ALA A 31 30.12 -9.86 -15.36
CA ALA A 31 30.80 -9.71 -16.64
C ALA A 31 31.41 -8.31 -16.82
N VAL A 32 30.68 -7.26 -16.45
CA VAL A 32 31.16 -5.87 -16.50
C VAL A 32 32.36 -5.69 -15.58
N GLY A 33 32.29 -6.20 -14.35
CA GLY A 33 33.44 -6.15 -13.46
C GLY A 33 34.64 -6.92 -14.02
N TYR A 34 34.42 -8.11 -14.62
CA TYR A 34 35.47 -8.93 -15.17
C TYR A 34 36.19 -8.23 -16.34
N LEU A 35 35.41 -7.66 -17.26
CA LEU A 35 35.93 -6.87 -18.39
C LEU A 35 36.63 -5.58 -17.94
N GLY A 36 36.23 -5.01 -16.81
CA GLY A 36 36.87 -3.84 -16.20
C GLY A 36 38.22 -4.12 -15.54
N GLY A 37 38.75 -5.35 -15.61
CA GLY A 37 40.03 -5.73 -15.02
C GLY A 37 39.97 -6.05 -13.53
N PHE A 38 38.78 -6.14 -12.92
CA PHE A 38 38.58 -6.50 -11.52
C PHE A 38 38.51 -8.03 -11.31
N THR A 39 39.24 -8.81 -12.11
CA THR A 39 39.08 -10.27 -12.19
C THR A 39 39.42 -10.98 -10.88
N SER A 40 40.46 -10.53 -10.16
CA SER A 40 40.80 -11.02 -8.84
C SER A 40 39.78 -10.62 -7.77
N SER A 41 39.13 -9.47 -7.93
CA SER A 41 38.18 -8.93 -6.95
C SER A 41 36.76 -9.50 -7.07
N ILE A 42 36.38 -10.07 -8.21
CA ILE A 42 35.02 -10.61 -8.44
C ILE A 42 34.88 -12.05 -7.99
N LEU A 43 35.96 -12.82 -8.11
CA LEU A 43 36.05 -14.16 -7.53
C LEU A 43 36.49 -14.12 -6.07
N ASP A 44 36.76 -12.94 -5.52
CA ASP A 44 37.01 -12.76 -4.09
C ASP A 44 35.80 -13.29 -3.28
N PRO A 45 36.03 -14.22 -2.33
CA PRO A 45 34.95 -14.76 -1.50
C PRO A 45 34.18 -13.67 -0.74
N GLY A 46 34.80 -12.54 -0.39
CA GLY A 46 34.15 -11.40 0.24
C GLY A 46 33.14 -10.73 -0.69
N PHE A 47 33.53 -10.45 -1.93
CA PHE A 47 32.63 -9.91 -2.95
C PHE A 47 31.43 -10.83 -3.22
N LEU A 48 31.67 -12.13 -3.41
CA LEU A 48 30.60 -13.12 -3.62
C LEU A 48 29.64 -13.18 -2.43
N LYS A 49 30.14 -13.13 -1.18
CA LYS A 49 29.30 -13.07 0.03
C LYS A 49 28.40 -11.84 0.04
N VAL A 50 28.96 -10.65 -0.22
CA VAL A 50 28.18 -9.39 -0.27
C VAL A 50 27.08 -9.48 -1.33
N LEU A 51 27.41 -10.02 -2.50
CA LEU A 51 26.47 -10.18 -3.60
C LEU A 51 25.35 -11.17 -3.27
N ILE A 52 25.66 -12.31 -2.64
CA ILE A 52 24.66 -13.29 -2.16
C ILE A 52 23.75 -12.65 -1.10
N ILE A 53 24.31 -11.90 -0.15
CA ILE A 53 23.54 -11.19 0.89
C ILE A 53 22.60 -10.17 0.25
N TYR A 54 23.11 -9.33 -0.66
CA TYR A 54 22.32 -8.35 -1.37
C TYR A 54 21.15 -8.99 -2.13
N ASN A 55 21.42 -10.04 -2.91
CA ASN A 55 20.37 -10.76 -3.64
C ASN A 55 19.36 -11.39 -2.69
N SER A 56 19.82 -11.97 -1.58
CA SER A 56 18.93 -12.55 -0.57
C SER A 56 18.00 -11.48 0.02
N ILE A 57 18.52 -10.31 0.39
CA ILE A 57 17.72 -9.19 0.91
C ILE A 57 16.69 -8.72 -0.13
N CYS A 58 17.05 -8.66 -1.41
CA CYS A 58 16.13 -8.25 -2.47
C CYS A 58 15.09 -9.33 -2.82
N PHE A 59 15.43 -10.62 -2.83
CA PHE A 59 14.50 -11.68 -3.26
C PHE A 59 13.65 -12.24 -2.12
N LEU A 60 14.15 -12.21 -0.88
CA LEU A 60 13.47 -12.79 0.27
C LEU A 60 12.06 -12.23 0.49
N PRO A 61 11.80 -10.90 0.40
CA PRO A 61 10.43 -10.39 0.56
C PRO A 61 9.46 -10.92 -0.51
N ALA A 62 9.92 -11.05 -1.76
CA ALA A 62 9.08 -11.61 -2.82
C ALA A 62 8.81 -13.11 -2.62
N LEU A 63 9.78 -13.86 -2.11
CA LEU A 63 9.60 -15.27 -1.74
C LEU A 63 8.60 -15.41 -0.59
N LEU A 64 8.75 -14.61 0.47
CA LEU A 64 7.83 -14.60 1.60
C LEU A 64 6.40 -14.25 1.17
N LEU A 65 6.25 -13.24 0.31
CA LEU A 65 4.95 -12.90 -0.29
C LEU A 65 4.38 -14.06 -1.10
N HIS A 66 5.20 -14.73 -1.92
CA HIS A 66 4.75 -15.86 -2.72
C HIS A 66 4.20 -16.99 -1.85
N VAL A 67 4.95 -17.36 -0.81
CA VAL A 67 4.57 -18.43 0.10
C VAL A 67 3.31 -18.06 0.88
N THR A 68 3.25 -16.86 1.46
CA THR A 68 2.07 -16.40 2.22
C THR A 68 0.83 -16.29 1.35
N TYR A 69 0.95 -15.78 0.13
CA TYR A 69 -0.18 -15.69 -0.82
C TYR A 69 -0.66 -17.06 -1.27
N TYR A 70 0.28 -17.99 -1.48
CA TYR A 70 -0.06 -19.35 -1.86
C TYR A 70 -0.87 -20.02 -0.75
N PHE A 71 -0.41 -19.96 0.51
CA PHE A 71 -1.16 -20.55 1.62
C PHE A 71 -2.51 -19.86 1.87
N ALA A 72 -2.62 -18.55 1.63
CA ALA A 72 -3.88 -17.84 1.77
C ALA A 72 -4.95 -18.28 0.75
N ASN A 73 -4.57 -18.80 -0.43
CA ASN A 73 -5.50 -19.09 -1.52
C ASN A 73 -5.39 -20.49 -2.15
N ARG A 74 -4.56 -21.40 -1.62
CA ARG A 74 -4.31 -22.73 -2.21
C ARG A 74 -5.57 -23.57 -2.42
N ASP A 75 -6.54 -23.41 -1.54
CA ASP A 75 -7.81 -24.15 -1.57
C ASP A 75 -8.98 -23.24 -1.98
N THR A 76 -8.69 -22.03 -2.47
CA THR A 76 -9.71 -21.01 -2.77
C THR A 76 -10.08 -21.01 -4.26
N LYS A 77 -11.38 -21.10 -4.53
CA LYS A 77 -12.01 -20.88 -5.84
C LYS A 77 -12.94 -19.69 -5.75
N LEU A 78 -12.85 -18.79 -6.73
CA LEU A 78 -13.73 -17.63 -6.86
C LEU A 78 -14.51 -17.75 -8.17
N GLU A 79 -15.83 -17.78 -8.08
CA GLU A 79 -16.73 -17.72 -9.22
C GLU A 79 -17.49 -16.42 -9.22
N ILE A 80 -17.62 -15.80 -10.40
CA ILE A 80 -18.32 -14.53 -10.56
C ILE A 80 -19.38 -14.70 -11.64
N GLU A 81 -20.62 -14.41 -11.28
CA GLU A 81 -21.76 -14.47 -12.17
C GLU A 81 -21.63 -13.42 -13.30
N PRO A 82 -22.14 -13.70 -14.52
CA PRO A 82 -22.27 -12.71 -15.57
C PRO A 82 -22.94 -11.42 -15.08
N GLY A 83 -22.30 -10.28 -15.34
CA GLY A 83 -22.78 -8.99 -14.85
C GLY A 83 -22.34 -8.65 -13.42
N GLY A 84 -21.63 -9.55 -12.74
CA GLY A 84 -20.99 -9.30 -11.45
C GLY A 84 -21.96 -9.06 -10.30
N ARG A 85 -23.18 -9.62 -10.35
CA ARG A 85 -24.21 -9.44 -9.31
C ARG A 85 -23.95 -10.28 -8.07
N SER A 86 -23.40 -11.46 -8.26
CA SER A 86 -23.05 -12.37 -7.19
C SER A 86 -21.65 -12.93 -7.38
N ILE A 87 -21.01 -13.26 -6.27
CA ILE A 87 -19.74 -13.95 -6.21
C ILE A 87 -19.88 -15.17 -5.32
N THR A 88 -19.24 -16.27 -5.71
CA THR A 88 -19.15 -17.48 -4.90
C THR A 88 -17.70 -17.72 -4.56
N ILE A 89 -17.38 -17.79 -3.28
CA ILE A 89 -16.05 -18.09 -2.76
C ILE A 89 -16.12 -19.46 -2.10
N THR A 90 -15.40 -20.43 -2.66
CA THR A 90 -15.24 -21.76 -2.05
C THR A 90 -13.83 -21.85 -1.49
N ASN A 91 -13.68 -22.22 -0.23
CA ASN A 91 -12.38 -22.46 0.41
C ASN A 91 -12.46 -23.64 1.40
N SER A 92 -11.38 -23.87 2.15
CA SER A 92 -11.33 -24.93 3.18
C SER A 92 -12.39 -24.79 4.28
N ASN A 93 -12.93 -23.59 4.49
CA ASN A 93 -13.92 -23.29 5.53
C ASN A 93 -15.37 -23.43 5.02
N GLY A 94 -15.57 -23.62 3.71
CA GLY A 94 -16.87 -23.85 3.10
C GLY A 94 -17.09 -23.02 1.84
N GLU A 95 -18.36 -22.94 1.44
CA GLU A 95 -18.83 -22.18 0.28
C GLU A 95 -19.63 -20.96 0.75
N TYR A 96 -19.29 -19.80 0.19
CA TYR A 96 -19.90 -18.52 0.52
C TYR A 96 -20.46 -17.89 -0.75
N CYS A 97 -21.78 -17.83 -0.85
CA CYS A 97 -22.48 -17.12 -1.92
C CYS A 97 -22.81 -15.71 -1.42
N LEU A 98 -22.17 -14.70 -2.00
CA LEU A 98 -22.31 -13.30 -1.62
C LEU A 98 -22.94 -12.52 -2.78
N GLN A 99 -23.99 -11.77 -2.51
CA GLN A 99 -24.43 -10.70 -3.40
C GLN A 99 -23.45 -9.53 -3.27
N ILE A 100 -23.35 -8.67 -4.30
CA ILE A 100 -22.52 -7.47 -4.20
C ILE A 100 -22.95 -6.58 -3.03
N ASP A 101 -24.25 -6.52 -2.74
CA ASP A 101 -24.80 -5.73 -1.63
C ASP A 101 -24.38 -6.27 -0.25
N ASP A 102 -23.96 -7.54 -0.16
CA ASP A 102 -23.39 -8.14 1.06
C ASP A 102 -21.94 -7.69 1.30
N ILE A 103 -21.29 -7.06 0.32
CA ILE A 103 -19.90 -6.60 0.39
C ILE A 103 -19.88 -5.14 0.81
N ARG A 104 -19.60 -4.90 2.10
CA ARG A 104 -19.48 -3.55 2.66
C ARG A 104 -18.29 -2.78 2.06
N LYS A 105 -17.15 -3.44 1.88
CA LYS A 105 -15.91 -2.79 1.46
C LYS A 105 -15.01 -3.70 0.65
N VAL A 106 -14.39 -3.14 -0.40
CA VAL A 106 -13.35 -3.80 -1.18
C VAL A 106 -12.08 -2.97 -1.10
N GLU A 107 -11.09 -3.44 -0.35
CA GLU A 107 -9.77 -2.81 -0.29
C GLU A 107 -8.82 -3.47 -1.28
N ARG A 108 -8.20 -2.69 -2.15
CA ARG A 108 -7.10 -3.16 -3.00
C ARG A 108 -5.78 -2.73 -2.40
N VAL A 109 -4.90 -3.69 -2.12
CA VAL A 109 -3.54 -3.43 -1.63
C VAL A 109 -2.54 -3.80 -2.73
N ILE A 110 -1.80 -2.82 -3.23
CA ILE A 110 -0.82 -2.99 -4.32
C ILE A 110 0.47 -2.24 -4.04
N TYR A 111 1.51 -2.55 -4.81
CA TYR A 111 2.81 -1.89 -4.70
C TYR A 111 2.75 -0.37 -4.92
N SER A 112 3.53 0.39 -4.15
CA SER A 112 3.48 1.87 -4.14
C SER A 112 3.84 2.53 -5.46
N ASP A 113 4.66 1.90 -6.31
CA ASP A 113 5.00 2.48 -7.62
C ASP A 113 3.78 2.66 -8.52
N TYR A 114 2.69 1.92 -8.30
CA TYR A 114 1.46 2.13 -9.09
C TYR A 114 0.84 3.52 -8.87
N LYS A 115 1.24 4.26 -7.84
CA LYS A 115 0.87 5.67 -7.62
C LYS A 115 1.67 6.63 -8.52
N LEU A 116 2.84 6.23 -9.00
CA LEU A 116 3.74 7.07 -9.79
C LEU A 116 3.30 7.15 -11.26
N PRO A 117 3.64 8.22 -12.00
CA PRO A 117 3.50 8.29 -13.44
C PRO A 117 4.18 7.11 -14.15
N LYS A 118 3.59 6.61 -15.26
CA LYS A 118 4.07 5.42 -15.99
C LYS A 118 5.57 5.42 -16.32
N TRP A 119 6.15 6.58 -16.58
CA TRP A 119 7.58 6.70 -16.90
C TRP A 119 8.49 6.41 -15.68
N GLN A 120 8.05 6.74 -14.46
CA GLN A 120 8.77 6.44 -13.22
C GLN A 120 8.58 5.00 -12.77
N GLN A 121 7.44 4.39 -13.08
CA GLN A 121 7.12 3.02 -12.66
C GLN A 121 8.14 1.98 -13.17
N ASN A 122 8.90 2.28 -14.22
CA ASN A 122 9.83 1.33 -14.83
C ASN A 122 11.27 1.44 -14.32
N TRP A 123 11.58 2.42 -13.46
CA TRP A 123 12.95 2.68 -13.03
C TRP A 123 13.46 1.72 -11.97
N THR A 124 12.57 1.17 -11.13
CA THR A 124 12.96 0.19 -10.10
C THR A 124 12.09 -1.06 -10.19
N PRO A 125 12.48 -2.08 -11.00
CA PRO A 125 11.77 -3.34 -11.02
C PRO A 125 12.01 -4.06 -9.70
N MET A 126 11.17 -3.83 -8.70
CA MET A 126 11.22 -4.60 -7.46
C MET A 126 10.67 -6.01 -7.70
N PRO A 127 11.29 -7.07 -7.14
CA PRO A 127 10.85 -8.46 -7.35
C PRO A 127 9.38 -8.70 -6.95
N TRP A 128 8.91 -7.96 -5.94
CA TRP A 128 7.54 -8.08 -5.42
C TRP A 128 6.53 -7.11 -6.05
N ARG A 129 6.90 -6.37 -7.10
CA ARG A 129 6.03 -5.34 -7.72
C ARG A 129 4.69 -5.89 -8.22
N ASN A 130 4.64 -7.13 -8.67
CA ASN A 130 3.40 -7.74 -9.19
C ASN A 130 2.53 -8.37 -8.09
N TYR A 131 2.96 -8.31 -6.84
CA TYR A 131 2.17 -8.79 -5.71
C TYR A 131 1.17 -7.72 -5.29
N GLY A 132 0.01 -8.19 -4.88
CA GLY A 132 -1.08 -7.40 -4.36
C GLY A 132 -2.29 -8.29 -4.12
N TYR A 133 -3.29 -7.76 -3.43
CA TYR A 133 -4.49 -8.52 -3.12
C TYR A 133 -5.71 -7.60 -3.03
N LEU A 134 -6.89 -8.21 -3.14
CA LEU A 134 -8.15 -7.62 -2.74
C LEU A 134 -8.53 -8.19 -1.38
N LYS A 135 -9.07 -7.32 -0.53
CA LYS A 135 -9.66 -7.65 0.75
C LYS A 135 -11.13 -7.30 0.68
N LEU A 136 -11.97 -8.32 0.63
CA LEU A 136 -13.42 -8.18 0.67
C LEU A 136 -13.84 -8.23 2.13
N ILE A 137 -14.58 -7.23 2.57
CA ILE A 137 -15.15 -7.17 3.90
C ILE A 137 -16.67 -7.13 3.73
N THR A 138 -17.35 -8.14 4.24
CA THR A 138 -18.80 -8.26 4.15
C THR A 138 -19.50 -7.45 5.24
N THR A 139 -20.81 -7.30 5.12
CA THR A 139 -21.67 -6.62 6.11
C THR A 139 -21.70 -7.33 7.46
N ASP A 140 -21.47 -8.64 7.49
CA ASP A 140 -21.34 -9.47 8.70
C ASP A 140 -19.88 -9.57 9.22
N ASP A 141 -19.01 -8.63 8.81
CA ASP A 141 -17.62 -8.55 9.24
C ASP A 141 -16.77 -9.81 8.93
N LYS A 142 -17.14 -10.59 7.90
CA LYS A 142 -16.23 -11.62 7.35
C LYS A 142 -15.25 -10.99 6.39
N MET A 143 -14.05 -11.57 6.34
CA MET A 143 -12.97 -11.11 5.48
C MET A 143 -12.55 -12.21 4.50
N PHE A 144 -12.43 -11.85 3.23
CA PHE A 144 -11.86 -12.71 2.20
C PHE A 144 -10.68 -12.02 1.53
N LEU A 145 -9.52 -12.68 1.53
CA LEU A 145 -8.30 -12.21 0.87
C LEU A 145 -8.16 -12.90 -0.50
N LEU A 146 -8.16 -12.13 -1.57
CA LEU A 146 -8.01 -12.61 -2.95
C LEU A 146 -6.70 -12.07 -3.52
N THR A 147 -5.67 -12.91 -3.54
CA THR A 147 -4.30 -12.51 -3.85
C THR A 147 -3.99 -12.52 -5.35
N SER A 148 -2.83 -11.97 -5.72
CA SER A 148 -2.34 -11.95 -7.10
C SER A 148 -2.09 -13.34 -7.70
N LEU A 149 -2.01 -14.38 -6.86
CA LEU A 149 -1.93 -15.78 -7.29
C LEU A 149 -3.28 -16.34 -7.75
N LEU A 150 -4.39 -15.74 -7.30
CA LEU A 150 -5.75 -16.14 -7.63
C LEU A 150 -6.33 -15.30 -8.79
N LEU A 151 -6.13 -13.99 -8.76
CA LEU A 151 -6.65 -13.05 -9.77
C LEU A 151 -5.69 -11.87 -9.99
N ASP A 152 -5.94 -11.03 -11.00
CA ASP A 152 -5.13 -9.83 -11.21
C ASP A 152 -5.66 -8.65 -10.38
N PRO A 153 -4.93 -8.18 -9.34
CA PRO A 153 -5.40 -7.08 -8.49
C PRO A 153 -5.44 -5.74 -9.23
N LEU A 154 -4.77 -5.59 -10.36
CA LEU A 154 -4.81 -4.37 -11.20
C LEU A 154 -6.04 -4.35 -12.11
N LYS A 155 -6.60 -5.52 -12.42
CA LYS A 155 -7.81 -5.69 -13.23
C LYS A 155 -8.80 -6.57 -12.47
N PRO A 156 -9.20 -6.15 -11.26
CA PRO A 156 -10.04 -6.97 -10.42
C PRO A 156 -11.42 -7.08 -11.06
N PRO A 157 -12.10 -8.24 -10.92
CA PRO A 157 -13.45 -8.40 -11.43
C PRO A 157 -14.49 -7.63 -10.61
N ILE A 158 -14.14 -7.24 -9.37
CA ILE A 158 -14.94 -6.40 -8.47
C ILE A 158 -14.21 -5.06 -8.32
N HIS A 159 -14.93 -3.95 -8.47
CA HIS A 159 -14.31 -2.62 -8.34
C HIS A 159 -13.92 -2.34 -6.89
N PRO A 160 -12.67 -1.93 -6.62
CA PRO A 160 -12.24 -1.61 -5.27
C PRO A 160 -12.82 -0.27 -4.82
N THR A 161 -13.37 -0.24 -3.61
CA THR A 161 -13.82 0.98 -2.93
C THR A 161 -12.64 1.86 -2.54
N VAL A 162 -11.54 1.23 -2.10
CA VAL A 162 -10.31 1.92 -1.69
C VAL A 162 -9.09 1.23 -2.26
N THR A 163 -8.05 2.00 -2.58
CA THR A 163 -6.74 1.47 -2.98
C THR A 163 -5.68 1.94 -1.99
N LYS A 164 -5.07 1.00 -1.27
CA LYS A 164 -3.92 1.20 -0.40
C LYS A 164 -2.64 0.87 -1.18
N TYR A 165 -1.62 1.70 -0.97
CA TYR A 165 -0.31 1.55 -1.59
C TYR A 165 0.70 1.16 -0.53
N SER A 166 1.36 0.02 -0.72
CA SER A 166 2.39 -0.48 0.21
C SER A 166 3.71 -0.69 -0.53
N TYR A 167 4.82 -0.47 0.17
CA TYR A 167 6.14 -0.81 -0.38
C TYR A 167 6.32 -2.32 -0.50
N ILE A 168 5.78 -3.10 0.45
CA ILE A 168 5.74 -4.57 0.38
C ILE A 168 4.31 -5.00 0.77
N PRO A 169 3.50 -5.50 -0.17
CA PRO A 169 2.07 -5.74 0.05
C PRO A 169 1.82 -7.02 0.88
N PHE A 170 2.24 -7.04 2.14
CA PHE A 170 1.94 -8.12 3.07
C PHE A 170 0.43 -8.22 3.34
N LEU A 171 -0.05 -9.44 3.60
CA LEU A 171 -1.44 -9.68 3.91
C LEU A 171 -1.79 -9.07 5.28
N GLU A 172 -2.84 -8.24 5.30
CA GLU A 172 -3.40 -7.67 6.52
C GLU A 172 -4.66 -8.47 6.88
N ASP A 173 -4.56 -9.33 7.88
CA ASP A 173 -5.63 -10.22 8.36
C ASP A 173 -6.61 -9.54 9.34
N ARG A 174 -6.40 -8.26 9.66
CA ARG A 174 -7.23 -7.51 10.61
C ARG A 174 -8.23 -6.62 9.92
N ILE A 175 -9.49 -6.64 10.35
CA ILE A 175 -10.45 -5.61 9.97
C ILE A 175 -10.02 -4.36 10.74
N GLU A 176 -9.43 -3.39 10.03
CA GLU A 176 -9.20 -2.07 10.61
C GLU A 176 -10.57 -1.50 10.94
N LYS A 177 -10.84 -1.30 12.23
CA LYS A 177 -12.04 -0.61 12.66
C LYS A 177 -11.93 0.80 12.11
N GLU A 178 -12.86 1.19 11.23
CA GLU A 178 -12.91 2.57 10.78
C GLU A 178 -13.11 3.45 12.02
N PRO A 179 -12.28 4.49 12.19
CA PRO A 179 -12.43 5.38 13.34
C PRO A 179 -13.82 5.98 13.30
N THR A 180 -14.49 5.96 14.45
CA THR A 180 -15.77 6.63 14.65
C THR A 180 -15.64 8.12 14.34
N ILE A 181 -16.78 8.78 14.07
CA ILE A 181 -16.79 10.23 13.82
C ILE A 181 -16.19 10.97 15.03
N GLU A 182 -16.45 10.48 16.24
CA GLU A 182 -15.90 10.98 17.49
C GLU A 182 -14.38 10.82 17.56
N GLU A 183 -13.85 9.63 17.23
CA GLU A 183 -12.39 9.39 17.18
C GLU A 183 -11.71 10.24 16.10
N LEU A 184 -12.35 10.46 14.95
CA LEU A 184 -11.84 11.35 13.90
C LEU A 184 -11.79 12.80 14.36
N LYS A 185 -12.84 13.29 15.04
CA LYS A 185 -12.87 14.64 15.62
C LYS A 185 -11.79 14.81 16.68
N GLU A 186 -11.60 13.80 17.52
CA GLU A 186 -10.56 13.82 18.55
C GLU A 186 -9.16 13.87 17.92
N TYR A 187 -8.91 13.05 16.89
CA TYR A 187 -7.65 13.06 16.16
C TYR A 187 -7.36 14.44 15.54
N GLN A 188 -8.37 15.05 14.90
CA GLN A 188 -8.25 16.41 14.34
C GLN A 188 -7.93 17.43 15.43
N ARG A 189 -8.60 17.36 16.59
CA ARG A 189 -8.34 18.25 17.73
C ARG A 189 -6.89 18.12 18.22
N VAL A 190 -6.42 16.89 18.40
CA VAL A 190 -5.03 16.61 18.82
C VAL A 190 -4.02 17.17 17.81
N GLU A 191 -4.28 17.01 16.50
CA GLU A 191 -3.39 17.55 15.46
C GLU A 191 -3.40 19.09 15.42
N ILE A 192 -4.57 19.72 15.58
CA ILE A 192 -4.71 21.19 15.69
C ILE A 192 -3.92 21.73 16.88
N GLU A 193 -4.07 21.14 18.07
CA GLU A 193 -3.34 21.55 19.28
C GLU A 193 -1.82 21.38 19.12
N ALA A 194 -1.37 20.28 18.49
CA ALA A 194 0.04 20.09 18.17
C ALA A 194 0.57 21.17 17.21
N TYR A 195 -0.25 21.62 16.24
CA TYR A 195 0.10 22.75 15.38
C TYR A 195 0.10 24.08 16.13
N LYS A 196 -0.86 24.32 17.04
CA LYS A 196 -0.88 25.52 17.89
C LYS A 196 0.41 25.64 18.71
N ALA A 197 0.84 24.56 19.35
CA ALA A 197 2.09 24.53 20.11
C ALA A 197 3.31 24.87 19.24
N LYS A 198 3.38 24.34 18.00
CA LYS A 198 4.45 24.68 17.04
C LYS A 198 4.39 26.13 16.57
N PHE A 199 3.19 26.70 16.50
CA PHE A 199 2.94 28.05 15.99
C PHE A 199 2.98 29.13 17.07
N GLN A 200 3.12 28.76 18.33
CA GLN A 200 3.07 29.68 19.46
C GLN A 200 4.07 30.85 19.34
N ASN A 201 5.26 30.58 18.82
CA ASN A 201 6.32 31.58 18.63
C ASN A 201 6.30 32.30 17.27
N HIS A 202 5.36 31.98 16.39
CA HIS A 202 5.28 32.62 15.08
C HIS A 202 4.66 34.01 15.18
N THR A 203 5.12 34.93 14.34
CA THR A 203 4.57 36.28 14.21
C THR A 203 3.21 36.27 13.53
N GLU A 204 2.43 37.35 13.68
CA GLU A 204 1.10 37.45 13.06
C GLU A 204 1.15 37.36 11.52
N GLU A 205 2.18 37.94 10.90
CA GLU A 205 2.37 37.86 9.45
C GLU A 205 2.69 36.43 9.00
N GLU A 206 3.51 35.70 9.75
CA GLU A 206 3.83 34.30 9.45
C GLU A 206 2.59 33.40 9.59
N LEU A 207 1.76 33.64 10.60
CA LEU A 207 0.48 32.94 10.77
C LEU A 207 -0.46 33.24 9.59
N LYS A 208 -0.62 34.50 9.19
CA LYS A 208 -1.42 34.90 8.02
C LYS A 208 -0.93 34.27 6.72
N LYS A 209 0.38 34.15 6.53
CA LYS A 209 0.94 33.43 5.37
C LYS A 209 0.53 31.95 5.37
N LYS A 210 0.48 31.30 6.54
CA LYS A 210 0.07 29.89 6.67
C LYS A 210 -1.42 29.65 6.46
N THR A 211 -2.28 30.67 6.62
CA THR A 211 -3.73 30.53 6.42
C THR A 211 -4.13 30.68 4.94
N ILE A 212 -3.35 31.43 4.16
CA ILE A 212 -3.63 31.74 2.75
C ILE A 212 -2.85 30.83 1.79
N ALA A 213 -1.71 30.29 2.20
CA ALA A 213 -0.87 29.48 1.31
C ALA A 213 -1.51 28.12 0.97
N ASN A 214 -1.78 27.92 -0.32
CA ASN A 214 -2.18 26.62 -0.88
C ASN A 214 -1.02 25.62 -0.70
N GLY A 215 -1.17 24.68 0.23
CA GLY A 215 -0.17 23.62 0.48
C GLY A 215 -0.05 23.20 1.95
N PHE A 216 -0.64 23.95 2.88
CA PHE A 216 -0.72 23.52 4.28
C PHE A 216 -1.82 22.49 4.49
N LYS A 217 -1.60 21.58 5.45
CA LYS A 217 -2.67 20.70 5.94
C LYS A 217 -3.81 21.54 6.52
N LYS A 218 -5.05 21.09 6.33
CA LYS A 218 -6.27 21.78 6.79
C LYS A 218 -6.21 22.10 8.28
N GLU A 219 -5.70 21.17 9.08
CA GLU A 219 -5.55 21.26 10.54
C GLU A 219 -4.56 22.36 10.93
N ALA A 220 -3.48 22.55 10.15
CA ALA A 220 -2.52 23.62 10.37
C ALA A 220 -3.13 25.00 10.07
N THR A 221 -3.95 25.10 9.01
CA THR A 221 -4.69 26.33 8.68
C THR A 221 -5.68 26.70 9.79
N ILE A 222 -6.41 25.71 10.34
CA ILE A 222 -7.34 25.92 11.46
C ILE A 222 -6.56 26.40 12.70
N ALA A 223 -5.49 25.72 13.08
CA ALA A 223 -4.66 26.10 14.22
C ALA A 223 -4.11 27.54 14.11
N ALA A 224 -3.67 27.96 12.92
CA ALA A 224 -3.17 29.32 12.69
C ALA A 224 -4.28 30.37 12.83
N ASN A 225 -5.49 30.09 12.34
CA ASN A 225 -6.64 30.98 12.49
C ASN A 225 -7.06 31.12 13.96
N GLU A 226 -7.12 30.01 14.70
CA GLU A 226 -7.49 30.04 16.13
C GLU A 226 -6.49 30.87 16.95
N LEU A 227 -5.18 30.72 16.73
CA LEU A 227 -4.16 31.54 17.39
C LEU A 227 -4.25 33.04 17.04
N LEU A 228 -4.61 33.37 15.79
CA LEU A 228 -4.81 34.77 15.39
C LEU A 228 -6.00 35.39 16.14
N GLU A 229 -7.10 34.66 16.28
CA GLU A 229 -8.27 35.13 17.03
C GLU A 229 -7.99 35.23 18.53
N GLU A 230 -7.32 34.24 19.13
CA GLU A 230 -6.90 34.28 20.54
C GLU A 230 -6.05 35.53 20.82
N ARG A 231 -5.08 35.86 19.97
CA ARG A 231 -4.24 37.06 20.11
C ARG A 231 -5.04 38.36 19.99
N LYS A 232 -5.99 38.44 19.05
CA LYS A 232 -6.88 39.62 18.92
C LYS A 232 -7.71 39.83 20.19
N THR A 233 -8.26 38.76 20.76
CA THR A 233 -9.06 38.86 22.00
C THR A 233 -8.23 39.36 23.19
N ILE A 234 -6.99 38.91 23.33
CA ILE A 234 -6.06 39.37 24.38
C ILE A 234 -5.74 40.85 24.20
N ALA A 235 -5.44 41.29 22.98
CA ALA A 235 -5.17 42.69 22.69
C ALA A 235 -6.37 43.58 23.06
N ASN A 236 -7.59 43.23 22.62
CA ASN A 236 -8.80 44.00 22.92
C ASN A 236 -9.09 44.11 24.42
N ASN A 237 -8.88 43.03 25.18
CA ASN A 237 -9.06 43.06 26.64
C ASN A 237 -8.01 43.92 27.35
N THR A 238 -6.79 44.00 26.82
CA THR A 238 -5.70 44.82 27.39
C THR A 238 -5.94 46.32 27.21
N TYR A 239 -6.61 46.74 26.13
CA TYR A 239 -6.92 48.15 25.86
C TYR A 239 -8.27 48.63 26.45
N SER A 240 -9.08 47.72 26.99
CA SER A 240 -10.38 48.03 27.59
C SER A 240 -10.34 48.12 29.12
N ALA A 241 -9.20 47.83 29.74
CA ALA A 241 -8.93 47.93 31.17
C ALA A 241 -8.10 49.19 31.48
#